data_AF-A0A5N6DLI0-F1
#
_entry.id   AF-A0A5N6DLI0-F1
#
_cell.length_a   1.000
_cell.length_b   1.000
_cell.length_c   1.000
_cell.angle_alpha   90.00
_cell.angle_beta   90.00
_cell.angle_gamma   90.00
#
_symmetry.space_group_name_H-M   'P 1'
#
loop_
_entity.id
_entity.type
_entity.pdbx_description
1 polymer ?
#
loop_
_entity_poly.entity_id
_entity_poly.type
_entity_poly.pdbx_seq_one_letter_code
_entity_poly.pdbx_strand_id
1 'polypeptide(L)'
;MDDNEKEFFVGWESRVIDLHVDNIPSTWVLDEKLAELYHQHTAYEHHLRPRIAAAYGTFSCHELHEPSSEAIIKVFMQITYEGLEYASPNERARLASHILPNFGEYQLEALKGLTENACSSAPKLLHMEQNEQDHTGPVPGGLLYYLLIQRPPGKYLNHETFWGMVEQDRWTIRGAFKQAWLDCVSSGFKPAMSAIENLIWDAEKSKIYIMNFEDAGRSYENPIWSVWRDTEWIAWGLAKVPRKYNWGPDQTLHPDMSQWTL
;
A
#
# COMPACT_ATOMS: atom_id res chain seq x y z
N MET A 1 -9.02 23.90 7.46
CA MET A 1 -10.32 23.80 6.79
C MET A 1 -10.65 22.34 6.82
N ASP A 2 -11.85 21.97 7.22
CA ASP A 2 -12.28 20.58 7.24
C ASP A 2 -12.19 20.02 5.82
N ASP A 3 -11.09 19.33 5.53
CA ASP A 3 -11.04 18.38 4.43
C ASP A 3 -12.01 17.27 4.83
N ASN A 4 -13.25 17.37 4.35
CA ASN A 4 -14.01 16.16 4.13
C ASN A 4 -13.18 15.34 3.14
N GLU A 5 -12.39 14.39 3.65
CA GLU A 5 -11.61 13.47 2.83
C GLU A 5 -12.54 12.89 1.77
N LYS A 6 -12.26 13.17 0.49
CA LYS A 6 -13.07 12.65 -0.61
C LYS A 6 -12.93 11.12 -0.60
N GLU A 7 -14.05 10.41 -0.55
CA GLU A 7 -14.09 8.96 -0.72
C GLU A 7 -14.58 8.61 -2.13
N PHE A 8 -13.85 7.75 -2.81
CA PHE A 8 -14.09 7.26 -4.16
C PHE A 8 -14.59 5.80 -4.18
N PHE A 9 -14.35 5.04 -3.11
CA PHE A 9 -14.77 3.65 -3.01
C PHE A 9 -15.97 3.43 -2.07
N VAL A 10 -16.84 4.43 -1.94
CA VAL A 10 -18.06 4.32 -1.11
C VAL A 10 -18.97 3.21 -1.64
N GLY A 11 -19.36 2.27 -0.78
CA GLY A 11 -20.28 1.17 -1.11
C GLY A 11 -19.64 0.06 -1.95
N TRP A 12 -18.32 -0.05 -1.92
CA TRP A 12 -17.60 -1.15 -2.57
C TRP A 12 -17.53 -2.40 -1.69
N GLU A 13 -17.83 -2.29 -0.40
CA GLU A 13 -18.03 -3.46 0.46
C GLU A 13 -19.14 -4.35 -0.10
N SER A 14 -18.92 -5.65 -0.10
CA SER A 14 -19.74 -6.69 -0.75
C SER A 14 -19.79 -6.63 -2.29
N ARG A 15 -18.99 -5.78 -2.94
CA ARG A 15 -18.89 -5.78 -4.41
C ARG A 15 -18.22 -7.06 -4.90
N VAL A 16 -18.74 -7.59 -6.00
CA VAL A 16 -18.20 -8.76 -6.69
C VAL A 16 -17.26 -8.29 -7.81
N ILE A 17 -16.04 -8.83 -7.83
CA ILE A 17 -15.00 -8.54 -8.81
C ILE A 17 -14.65 -9.85 -9.53
N ASP A 18 -14.85 -9.87 -10.84
CA ASP A 18 -14.42 -10.98 -11.69
C ASP A 18 -13.00 -10.74 -12.19
N LEU A 19 -12.13 -11.73 -12.01
CA LEU A 19 -10.73 -11.76 -12.43
C LEU A 19 -10.45 -13.05 -13.21
N HIS A 20 -9.33 -13.08 -13.94
CA HIS A 20 -8.89 -14.22 -14.76
C HIS A 20 -7.55 -14.78 -14.27
N VAL A 21 -7.53 -15.28 -13.03
CA VAL A 21 -6.33 -15.84 -12.39
C VAL A 21 -5.84 -17.06 -13.18
N ASP A 22 -4.61 -17.02 -13.68
CA ASP A 22 -4.04 -18.06 -14.57
C ASP A 22 -4.88 -18.36 -15.83
N ASN A 23 -5.64 -17.37 -16.34
CA ASN A 23 -6.63 -17.49 -17.41
C ASN A 23 -7.87 -18.34 -17.05
N ILE A 24 -8.13 -18.53 -15.76
CA ILE A 24 -9.33 -19.20 -15.24
C ILE A 24 -10.20 -18.12 -14.57
N PRO A 25 -11.49 -18.02 -14.90
CA PRO A 25 -12.40 -17.11 -14.20
C PRO A 25 -12.39 -17.40 -12.70
N SER A 26 -12.22 -16.35 -11.90
CA SER A 26 -12.22 -16.38 -10.45
C SER A 26 -12.93 -15.13 -9.93
N THR A 27 -13.86 -15.31 -9.00
CA THR A 27 -14.77 -14.25 -8.58
C THR A 27 -14.54 -13.95 -7.11
N TRP A 28 -14.24 -12.69 -6.80
CA TRP A 28 -13.86 -12.25 -5.46
C TRP A 28 -14.89 -11.27 -4.91
N VAL A 29 -15.27 -11.47 -3.65
CA VAL A 29 -16.15 -10.55 -2.92
C VAL A 29 -15.29 -9.65 -2.06
N LEU A 30 -15.46 -8.33 -2.20
CA LEU A 30 -14.80 -7.36 -1.32
C LEU A 30 -15.48 -7.37 0.05
N ASP A 31 -14.72 -7.58 1.12
CA ASP A 31 -15.27 -7.69 2.47
C ASP A 31 -15.22 -6.35 3.21
N GLU A 32 -14.02 -5.94 3.64
CA GLU A 32 -13.79 -4.72 4.41
C GLU A 32 -12.84 -3.79 3.66
N LYS A 33 -13.16 -2.49 3.62
CA LYS A 33 -12.24 -1.45 3.17
C LYS A 33 -11.19 -1.19 4.25
N LEU A 34 -9.96 -1.62 3.98
CA LEU A 34 -8.83 -1.51 4.92
C LEU A 34 -8.14 -0.14 4.86
N ALA A 35 -8.06 0.44 3.67
CA ALA A 35 -7.46 1.75 3.46
C ALA A 35 -7.93 2.37 2.16
N GLU A 36 -7.93 3.70 2.11
CA GLU A 36 -8.18 4.47 0.91
C GLU A 36 -7.23 5.68 0.86
N LEU A 37 -6.67 5.93 -0.32
CA LEU A 37 -5.89 7.11 -0.63
C LEU A 37 -6.32 7.66 -1.99
N TYR A 38 -5.98 8.92 -2.27
CA TYR A 38 -6.10 9.46 -3.60
C TYR A 38 -5.04 10.52 -3.90
N HIS A 39 -4.73 10.64 -5.18
CA HIS A 39 -3.92 11.72 -5.73
C HIS A 39 -4.73 12.41 -6.80
N GLN A 40 -5.33 13.52 -6.42
CA GLN A 40 -6.08 14.38 -7.30
C GLN A 40 -5.37 15.72 -7.40
N HIS A 41 -5.02 16.12 -8.61
CA HIS A 41 -4.46 17.43 -8.89
C HIS A 41 -5.55 18.42 -9.28
N THR A 42 -5.27 19.70 -9.06
CA THR A 42 -6.16 20.81 -9.46
C THR A 42 -6.25 20.94 -10.97
N ALA A 43 -7.29 21.62 -11.47
CA ALA A 43 -7.37 21.96 -12.90
C ALA A 43 -6.13 22.76 -13.37
N TYR A 44 -5.57 23.64 -12.53
CA TYR A 44 -4.37 24.41 -12.88
C TYR A 44 -3.16 23.50 -13.07
N GLU A 45 -2.89 22.61 -12.12
CA GLU A 45 -1.79 21.64 -12.20
C GLU A 45 -1.95 20.69 -13.38
N HIS A 46 -3.18 20.25 -13.66
CA HIS A 46 -3.48 19.40 -14.82
C HIS A 46 -3.02 20.06 -16.12
N HIS A 47 -3.38 21.33 -16.33
CA HIS A 47 -3.03 22.05 -17.56
C HIS A 47 -1.55 22.42 -17.65
N LEU A 48 -0.86 22.57 -16.51
CA LEU A 48 0.57 22.81 -16.49
C LEU A 48 1.40 21.55 -16.77
N ARG A 49 1.05 20.44 -16.10
CA ARG A 49 1.73 19.15 -16.19
C ARG A 49 0.70 18.04 -16.11
N PRO A 50 0.13 17.61 -17.24
CA PRO A 50 -0.85 16.53 -17.27
C PRO A 50 -0.32 15.28 -16.58
N ARG A 51 -1.01 14.87 -15.52
CA ARG A 51 -0.81 13.60 -14.81
C ARG A 51 -2.16 12.88 -14.69
N ILE A 52 -2.10 11.59 -14.42
CA ILE A 52 -3.30 10.79 -14.15
C ILE A 52 -3.60 10.91 -12.68
N ALA A 53 -4.79 11.44 -12.38
CA ALA A 53 -5.32 11.41 -11.03
C ALA A 53 -5.91 10.02 -10.77
N ALA A 54 -5.71 9.49 -9.56
CA ALA A 54 -6.25 8.19 -9.19
C ALA A 54 -6.61 8.10 -7.71
N ALA A 55 -7.55 7.21 -7.43
CA ALA A 55 -7.86 6.73 -6.09
C ALA A 55 -7.37 5.28 -5.95
N TYR A 56 -6.98 4.93 -4.73
CA TYR A 56 -6.34 3.68 -4.36
C TYR A 56 -7.12 3.06 -3.20
N GLY A 57 -7.81 1.96 -3.43
CA GLY A 57 -8.58 1.25 -2.40
C GLY A 57 -7.91 -0.07 -2.05
N THR A 58 -7.77 -0.38 -0.76
CA THR A 58 -7.29 -1.68 -0.28
C THR A 58 -8.41 -2.38 0.46
N PHE A 59 -8.72 -3.61 0.07
CA PHE A 59 -9.81 -4.40 0.66
C PHE A 59 -9.30 -5.77 1.09
N SER A 60 -9.84 -6.30 2.18
CA SER A 60 -9.89 -7.75 2.35
C SER A 60 -10.93 -8.32 1.38
N CYS A 61 -10.72 -9.55 0.95
CA CYS A 61 -11.65 -10.24 0.08
C CYS A 61 -11.55 -11.75 0.26
N HIS A 62 -12.58 -12.45 -0.18
CA HIS A 62 -12.60 -13.90 -0.29
C HIS A 62 -13.11 -14.35 -1.67
N GLU A 63 -12.72 -15.55 -2.07
CA GLU A 63 -13.24 -16.17 -3.28
C GLU A 63 -14.70 -16.62 -3.07
N LEU A 64 -15.58 -16.29 -4.00
CA LEU A 64 -17.03 -16.44 -3.88
C LEU A 64 -17.48 -17.91 -3.69
N HIS A 65 -16.80 -18.85 -4.35
CA HIS A 65 -17.08 -20.28 -4.33
C HIS A 65 -16.24 -21.05 -3.30
N GLU A 66 -15.17 -20.45 -2.78
CA GLU A 66 -14.34 -20.96 -1.71
C GLU A 66 -14.04 -19.86 -0.66
N PRO A 67 -15.00 -19.54 0.25
CA PRO A 67 -14.84 -18.43 1.20
C PRO A 67 -13.67 -18.56 2.18
N SER A 68 -13.08 -19.75 2.32
CA SER A 68 -11.83 -19.93 3.08
C SER A 68 -10.58 -19.41 2.36
N SER A 69 -10.68 -19.15 1.06
CA SER A 69 -9.64 -18.55 0.23
C SER A 69 -9.70 -17.02 0.40
N GLU A 70 -8.97 -16.51 1.39
CA GLU A 70 -8.87 -15.08 1.66
C GLU A 70 -7.66 -14.43 0.95
N ALA A 71 -7.84 -13.20 0.51
CA ALA A 71 -6.81 -12.38 -0.10
C ALA A 71 -6.97 -10.89 0.28
N ILE A 72 -6.01 -10.10 -0.16
CA ILE A 72 -6.12 -8.64 -0.19
C ILE A 72 -6.22 -8.22 -1.66
N ILE A 73 -7.12 -7.32 -1.98
CA ILE A 73 -7.18 -6.72 -3.31
C ILE A 73 -6.92 -5.21 -3.21
N LYS A 74 -5.92 -4.75 -3.98
CA LYS A 74 -5.67 -3.32 -4.19
C LYS A 74 -6.26 -2.90 -5.52
N VAL A 75 -7.06 -1.85 -5.51
CA VAL A 75 -7.75 -1.30 -6.68
C VAL A 75 -7.20 0.10 -6.96
N PHE A 76 -6.77 0.31 -8.21
CA PHE A 76 -6.33 1.61 -8.73
C PHE A 76 -7.39 2.09 -9.70
N MET A 77 -8.12 3.13 -9.33
CA MET A 77 -9.18 3.69 -10.15
C MET A 77 -8.76 5.07 -10.63
N GLN A 78 -8.75 5.28 -11.95
CA GLN A 78 -8.55 6.61 -12.49
C GLN A 78 -9.70 7.53 -12.04
N ILE A 79 -9.36 8.73 -11.57
CA ILE A 79 -10.33 9.77 -11.24
C ILE A 79 -10.06 11.00 -12.10
N THR A 80 -10.99 11.95 -12.11
CA THR A 80 -10.75 13.22 -12.78
C THR A 80 -9.84 14.11 -11.94
N TYR A 81 -9.28 15.15 -12.56
CA TYR A 81 -8.77 16.29 -11.80
C TYR A 81 -9.92 17.06 -11.14
N GLU A 82 -9.59 17.91 -10.18
CA GLU A 82 -10.58 18.67 -9.42
C GLU A 82 -11.36 19.66 -10.30
N GLY A 83 -12.68 19.67 -10.16
CA GLY A 83 -13.65 20.49 -10.89
C GLY A 83 -14.32 19.75 -12.05
N LEU A 84 -13.66 18.72 -12.62
CA LEU A 84 -14.26 17.93 -13.71
C LEU A 84 -15.14 16.78 -13.20
N GLU A 85 -15.17 16.51 -11.89
CA GLU A 85 -16.06 15.47 -11.33
C GLU A 85 -17.53 15.77 -11.65
N TYR A 86 -17.89 17.05 -11.75
CA TYR A 86 -19.25 17.53 -12.01
C TYR A 86 -19.61 17.59 -13.50
N ALA A 87 -18.67 17.28 -14.39
CA ALA A 87 -18.92 17.29 -15.83
C ALA A 87 -19.73 16.06 -16.28
N SER A 88 -20.31 16.14 -17.47
CA SER A 88 -21.04 15.00 -18.05
C SER A 88 -20.12 13.76 -18.18
N PRO A 89 -20.67 12.53 -18.11
CA PRO A 89 -19.88 11.31 -18.33
C PRO A 89 -19.05 11.35 -19.61
N ASN A 90 -19.58 11.92 -20.69
CA ASN A 90 -18.88 12.06 -21.98
C ASN A 90 -17.67 13.00 -21.91
N GLU A 91 -17.73 14.06 -21.10
CA GLU A 91 -16.59 14.96 -20.91
C GLU A 91 -15.53 14.31 -20.01
N ARG A 92 -15.94 13.61 -18.95
CA ARG A 92 -15.01 12.85 -18.09
C ARG A 92 -14.32 11.74 -18.87
N ALA A 93 -15.03 11.03 -19.74
CA ALA A 93 -14.49 9.96 -20.59
C ALA A 93 -13.35 10.43 -21.51
N ARG A 94 -13.26 11.73 -21.83
CA ARG A 94 -12.14 12.26 -22.61
C ARG A 94 -10.80 12.16 -21.87
N LEU A 95 -10.81 12.00 -20.55
CA LEU A 95 -9.61 11.76 -19.76
C LEU A 95 -9.20 10.30 -19.71
N ALA A 96 -10.00 9.37 -20.25
CA ALA A 96 -9.74 7.94 -20.16
C ALA A 96 -8.31 7.60 -20.59
N SER A 97 -7.61 6.90 -19.73
CA SER A 97 -6.26 6.41 -19.95
C SER A 97 -6.14 4.99 -19.43
N HIS A 98 -5.21 4.24 -19.99
CA HIS A 98 -4.85 2.88 -19.56
C HIS A 98 -3.50 2.84 -18.85
N ILE A 99 -2.92 4.00 -18.52
CA ILE A 99 -1.63 4.09 -17.86
C ILE A 99 -1.86 4.02 -16.34
N LEU A 100 -1.21 3.06 -15.69
CA LEU A 100 -1.19 2.95 -14.24
C LEU A 100 -0.41 4.14 -13.65
N PRO A 101 -0.94 4.87 -12.65
CA PRO A 101 -0.19 5.95 -12.01
C PRO A 101 1.06 5.42 -11.30
N ASN A 102 2.08 6.26 -11.17
CA ASN A 102 3.40 5.89 -10.62
C ASN A 102 3.34 5.06 -9.33
N PHE A 103 2.50 5.44 -8.35
CA PHE A 103 2.39 4.67 -7.09
C PHE A 103 1.90 3.23 -7.30
N GLY A 104 1.01 3.01 -8.28
CA GLY A 104 0.59 1.68 -8.69
C GLY A 104 1.68 0.94 -9.46
N GLU A 105 2.42 1.62 -10.33
CA GLU A 105 3.55 1.02 -11.06
C GLU A 105 4.66 0.55 -10.10
N TYR A 106 5.08 1.40 -9.16
CA TYR A 106 6.10 1.05 -8.16
C TYR A 106 5.67 -0.12 -7.29
N GLN A 107 4.42 -0.12 -6.83
CA GLN A 107 3.89 -1.20 -6.02
C GLN A 107 3.77 -2.51 -6.79
N LEU A 108 3.29 -2.48 -8.03
CA LEU A 108 3.23 -3.65 -8.91
C LEU A 108 4.64 -4.22 -9.15
N GLU A 109 5.60 -3.36 -9.48
CA GLU A 109 6.97 -3.76 -9.72
C GLU A 109 7.59 -4.42 -8.48
N ALA A 110 7.44 -3.79 -7.32
CA ALA A 110 7.96 -4.30 -6.06
C ALA A 110 7.32 -5.65 -5.69
N LEU A 111 5.99 -5.75 -5.70
CA LEU A 111 5.30 -7.00 -5.35
C LEU A 111 5.66 -8.13 -6.32
N LYS A 112 5.76 -7.84 -7.62
CA LYS A 112 6.21 -8.82 -8.61
C LYS A 112 7.62 -9.32 -8.31
N GLY A 113 8.58 -8.40 -8.15
CA GLY A 113 9.97 -8.78 -7.89
C GLY A 113 10.19 -9.47 -6.54
N LEU A 114 9.48 -9.03 -5.49
CA LEU A 114 9.50 -9.68 -4.17
C LEU A 114 8.94 -11.10 -4.23
N THR A 115 7.88 -11.32 -5.02
CA THR A 115 7.29 -12.64 -5.25
C THR A 115 8.24 -13.56 -6.00
N GLU A 116 8.83 -13.07 -7.10
CA GLU A 116 9.81 -13.81 -7.91
C GLU A 116 11.07 -14.19 -7.11
N ASN A 117 11.52 -13.29 -6.23
CA ASN A 117 12.66 -13.52 -5.34
C ASN A 117 12.30 -14.27 -4.04
N ALA A 118 11.07 -14.76 -3.93
CA ALA A 118 10.57 -15.51 -2.78
C ALA A 118 10.79 -14.81 -1.43
N CYS A 119 10.64 -13.47 -1.40
CA CYS A 119 10.71 -12.69 -0.16
C CYS A 119 9.70 -13.24 0.85
N SER A 120 10.18 -13.58 2.04
CA SER A 120 9.35 -14.25 3.02
C SER A 120 8.49 -13.26 3.82
N SER A 121 8.88 -11.99 3.82
CA SER A 121 8.34 -10.92 4.66
C SER A 121 7.47 -9.91 3.90
N ALA A 122 7.23 -10.15 2.62
CA ALA A 122 6.26 -9.44 1.80
C ALA A 122 5.15 -10.41 1.36
N PRO A 123 3.92 -9.93 1.12
CA PRO A 123 2.88 -10.77 0.55
C PRO A 123 3.20 -11.08 -0.91
N LYS A 124 2.75 -12.25 -1.38
CA LYS A 124 2.86 -12.63 -2.79
C LYS A 124 1.83 -11.91 -3.64
N LEU A 125 2.24 -11.48 -4.84
CA LEU A 125 1.30 -11.12 -5.90
C LEU A 125 0.68 -12.40 -6.45
N LEU A 126 -0.62 -12.56 -6.30
CA LEU A 126 -1.37 -13.73 -6.79
C LEU A 126 -1.82 -13.52 -8.23
N HIS A 127 -2.33 -12.32 -8.55
CA HIS A 127 -2.80 -11.96 -9.88
C HIS A 127 -2.81 -10.44 -10.07
N MET A 128 -2.81 -10.00 -11.33
CA MET A 128 -3.00 -8.61 -11.70
C MET A 128 -3.88 -8.52 -12.94
N GLU A 129 -4.80 -7.56 -12.96
CA GLU A 129 -5.72 -7.39 -14.08
C GLU A 129 -6.05 -5.92 -14.32
N GLN A 130 -6.07 -5.54 -15.58
CA GLN A 130 -6.47 -4.21 -16.00
C GLN A 130 -7.82 -4.27 -16.71
N ASN A 131 -8.76 -3.48 -16.19
CA ASN A 131 -10.10 -3.30 -16.73
C ASN A 131 -10.37 -1.81 -16.99
N GLU A 132 -11.56 -1.54 -17.51
CA GLU A 132 -12.08 -0.21 -17.76
C GLU A 132 -13.27 0.08 -16.86
N GLN A 133 -13.41 1.35 -16.47
CA GLN A 133 -14.58 1.82 -15.74
C GLN A 133 -15.81 1.86 -16.65
N ASP A 134 -16.96 1.48 -16.08
CA ASP A 134 -18.25 1.64 -16.75
C ASP A 134 -18.68 3.12 -16.86
N HIS A 135 -19.84 3.34 -17.47
CA HIS A 135 -20.42 4.68 -17.66
C HIS A 135 -20.73 5.47 -16.38
N THR A 136 -20.76 4.81 -15.22
CA THR A 136 -21.03 5.40 -13.91
C THR A 136 -19.75 5.80 -13.16
N GLY A 137 -18.59 5.24 -13.55
CA GLY A 137 -17.31 5.49 -12.89
C GLY A 137 -16.86 6.96 -12.93
N PRO A 138 -15.89 7.35 -12.08
CA PRO A 138 -15.25 8.68 -12.10
C PRO A 138 -14.74 9.11 -13.48
N VAL A 139 -14.22 8.18 -14.28
CA VAL A 139 -13.77 8.40 -15.65
C VAL A 139 -14.24 7.22 -16.50
N PRO A 140 -15.40 7.32 -17.18
CA PRO A 140 -15.88 6.23 -18.03
C PRO A 140 -14.86 5.83 -19.10
N GLY A 141 -14.60 4.53 -19.23
CA GLY A 141 -13.53 3.98 -20.08
C GLY A 141 -12.11 4.18 -19.53
N GLY A 142 -11.96 4.87 -18.40
CA GLY A 142 -10.68 5.07 -17.72
C GLY A 142 -10.21 3.84 -16.98
N LEU A 143 -8.97 3.87 -16.53
CA LEU A 143 -8.30 2.74 -15.86
C LEU A 143 -9.07 2.25 -14.63
N LEU A 144 -9.17 0.93 -14.53
CA LEU A 144 -9.43 0.21 -13.30
C LEU A 144 -8.47 -0.98 -13.18
N TYR A 145 -7.48 -0.90 -12.29
CA TYR A 145 -6.42 -1.91 -12.16
C TYR A 145 -6.54 -2.65 -10.83
N TYR A 146 -6.43 -3.97 -10.86
CA TYR A 146 -6.54 -4.84 -9.69
C TYR A 146 -5.21 -5.55 -9.44
N LEU A 147 -4.76 -5.54 -8.18
CA LEU A 147 -3.73 -6.43 -7.68
C LEU A 147 -4.36 -7.35 -6.64
N LEU A 148 -4.43 -8.64 -6.94
CA LEU A 148 -4.80 -9.67 -5.98
C LEU A 148 -3.54 -10.15 -5.27
N ILE A 149 -3.51 -10.02 -3.95
CA ILE A 149 -2.32 -10.16 -3.13
C ILE A 149 -2.63 -11.16 -2.01
N GLN A 150 -1.67 -12.02 -1.69
CA GLN A 150 -1.79 -12.96 -0.58
C GLN A 150 -2.07 -12.21 0.72
N ARG A 151 -3.07 -12.66 1.49
CA ARG A 151 -3.29 -12.21 2.87
C ARG A 151 -2.34 -12.97 3.82
N PRO A 152 -1.35 -12.32 4.45
CA PRO A 152 -0.52 -12.99 5.44
C PRO A 152 -1.31 -13.29 6.73
N PRO A 153 -0.89 -14.30 7.50
CA PRO A 153 -1.45 -14.54 8.82
C PRO A 153 -1.08 -13.39 9.78
N GLY A 154 -1.88 -13.25 10.85
CA GLY A 154 -1.63 -12.27 11.91
C GLY A 154 -2.63 -11.13 11.90
N LYS A 155 -2.26 -10.03 12.57
CA LYS A 155 -3.11 -8.83 12.69
C LYS A 155 -2.33 -7.60 12.28
N TYR A 156 -3.00 -6.67 11.62
CA TYR A 156 -2.44 -5.33 11.40
C TYR A 156 -2.09 -4.70 12.75
N LEU A 157 -0.89 -4.15 12.83
CA LEU A 157 -0.51 -3.28 13.92
C LEU A 157 -1.16 -1.92 13.73
N ASN A 158 -1.45 -1.26 14.84
CA ASN A 158 -1.76 0.16 14.85
C ASN A 158 -1.09 0.79 16.07
N HIS A 159 -1.07 2.12 16.10
CA HIS A 159 -0.40 2.84 17.18
C HIS A 159 -0.94 2.46 18.58
N GLU A 160 -2.25 2.35 18.77
CA GLU A 160 -2.83 2.03 20.09
C GLU A 160 -2.42 0.63 20.57
N THR A 161 -2.60 -0.38 19.71
CA THR A 161 -2.28 -1.77 20.03
C THR A 161 -0.81 -1.98 20.30
N PHE A 162 0.09 -1.43 19.46
CA PHE A 162 1.52 -1.59 19.65
C PHE A 162 2.00 -0.89 20.93
N TRP A 163 1.62 0.37 21.16
CA TRP A 163 2.09 1.11 22.35
C TRP A 163 1.39 0.69 23.65
N GLY A 164 0.28 -0.04 23.57
CA GLY A 164 -0.36 -0.70 24.71
C GLY A 164 0.33 -2.00 25.16
N MET A 165 1.24 -2.56 24.36
CA MET A 165 2.00 -3.76 24.71
C MET A 165 3.11 -3.47 25.73
N VAL A 166 3.50 -4.49 26.50
CA VAL A 166 4.66 -4.41 27.37
C VAL A 166 5.95 -4.23 26.57
N GLU A 167 6.95 -3.61 27.17
CA GLU A 167 8.23 -3.28 26.51
C GLU A 167 8.89 -4.48 25.83
N GLN A 168 8.86 -5.66 26.48
CA GLN A 168 9.45 -6.87 25.93
C GLN A 168 8.80 -7.29 24.60
N ASP A 169 7.48 -7.19 24.48
CA ASP A 169 6.76 -7.55 23.25
C ASP A 169 7.02 -6.53 22.14
N ARG A 170 7.10 -5.24 22.48
CA ARG A 170 7.46 -4.18 21.53
C ARG A 170 8.87 -4.38 20.98
N TRP A 171 9.82 -4.83 21.80
CA TRP A 171 11.16 -5.21 21.35
C TRP A 171 11.16 -6.44 20.44
N THR A 172 10.35 -7.44 20.75
CA THR A 172 10.18 -8.62 19.87
C THR A 172 9.67 -8.20 18.49
N ILE A 173 8.66 -7.33 18.43
CA ILE A 173 8.12 -6.78 17.18
C ILE A 173 9.18 -5.95 16.43
N ARG A 174 9.95 -5.10 17.12
CA ARG A 174 11.04 -4.32 16.48
C ARG A 174 12.11 -5.20 15.86
N GLY A 175 12.47 -6.28 16.54
CA GLY A 175 13.41 -7.28 16.03
C GLY A 175 12.87 -7.94 14.76
N ALA A 176 11.62 -8.40 14.81
CA ALA A 176 10.96 -9.03 13.67
C ALA A 176 10.78 -8.06 12.48
N PHE A 177 10.41 -6.80 12.74
CA PHE A 177 10.31 -5.76 11.72
C PHE A 177 11.67 -5.51 11.05
N LYS A 178 12.76 -5.39 11.83
CA LYS A 178 14.11 -5.24 11.28
C LYS A 178 14.47 -6.39 10.35
N GLN A 179 14.16 -7.64 10.73
CA GLN A 179 14.38 -8.79 9.87
C GLN A 179 13.53 -8.73 8.59
N ALA A 180 12.26 -8.37 8.70
CA ALA A 180 11.36 -8.23 7.56
C ALA A 180 11.83 -7.16 6.56
N TRP A 181 12.31 -6.02 7.07
CA TRP A 181 12.85 -4.93 6.26
C TRP A 181 14.12 -5.37 5.52
N LEU A 182 15.05 -6.05 6.21
CA LEU A 182 16.28 -6.58 5.62
C LEU A 182 15.98 -7.66 4.56
N ASP A 183 15.00 -8.52 4.81
CA ASP A 183 14.52 -9.54 3.87
C ASP A 183 14.06 -8.86 2.57
N CYS A 184 13.16 -7.86 2.64
CA CYS A 184 12.71 -7.11 1.46
C CYS A 184 13.86 -6.47 0.68
N VAL A 185 14.79 -5.81 1.38
CA VAL A 185 15.96 -5.16 0.76
C VAL A 185 16.85 -6.17 0.05
N SER A 186 17.09 -7.32 0.68
CA SER A 186 17.88 -8.42 0.10
C SER A 186 17.17 -9.06 -1.10
N SER A 187 15.84 -9.05 -1.11
CA SER A 187 14.98 -9.44 -2.23
C SER A 187 14.82 -8.34 -3.29
N GLY A 188 15.59 -7.25 -3.21
CA GLY A 188 15.74 -6.26 -4.27
C GLY A 188 14.93 -4.97 -4.11
N PHE A 189 14.14 -4.81 -3.05
CA PHE A 189 13.28 -3.63 -2.87
C PHE A 189 13.35 -3.07 -1.46
N LYS A 190 13.51 -1.75 -1.36
CA LYS A 190 13.40 -1.05 -0.08
C LYS A 190 11.92 -0.70 0.18
N PRO A 191 11.34 -1.14 1.30
CA PRO A 191 10.03 -0.67 1.72
C PRO A 191 9.94 0.86 1.82
N ALA A 192 8.77 1.41 1.49
CA ALA A 192 8.46 2.83 1.50
C ALA A 192 7.09 3.07 2.16
N MET A 193 6.65 4.33 2.19
CA MET A 193 5.39 4.74 2.83
C MET A 193 5.26 4.22 4.27
N SER A 194 6.30 4.49 5.06
CA SER A 194 6.45 4.00 6.42
C SER A 194 5.25 4.40 7.30
N ALA A 195 4.54 3.40 7.78
CA ALA A 195 3.44 3.54 8.73
C ALA A 195 3.29 2.23 9.51
N ILE A 196 2.90 2.29 10.78
CA ILE A 196 2.73 1.07 11.59
C ILE A 196 1.56 0.23 11.07
N GLU A 197 0.58 0.90 10.46
CA GLU A 197 -0.61 0.33 9.82
C GLU A 197 -0.27 -0.51 8.57
N ASN A 198 0.94 -0.38 8.03
CA ASN A 198 1.42 -1.18 6.90
C ASN A 198 2.13 -2.47 7.35
N LEU A 199 2.06 -2.82 8.65
CA LEU A 199 2.70 -4.00 9.23
C LEU A 199 1.65 -4.99 9.76
N ILE A 200 1.79 -6.26 9.37
CA ILE A 200 1.04 -7.37 9.98
C ILE A 200 1.95 -8.14 10.91
N TRP A 201 1.53 -8.30 12.17
CA TRP A 201 2.20 -9.10 13.19
C TRP A 201 1.59 -10.50 13.29
N ASP A 202 2.37 -11.50 12.93
CA ASP A 202 2.11 -12.92 13.19
C ASP A 202 2.77 -13.30 14.52
N ALA A 203 1.97 -13.29 15.58
CA ALA A 203 2.42 -13.61 16.93
C ALA A 203 2.89 -15.07 17.08
N GLU A 204 2.29 -16.01 16.34
CA GLU A 204 2.64 -17.43 16.42
C GLU A 204 4.05 -17.68 15.87
N LYS A 205 4.40 -17.00 14.78
CA LYS A 205 5.73 -17.11 14.15
C LYS A 205 6.72 -16.05 14.64
N SER A 206 6.26 -15.12 15.47
CA SER A 206 7.01 -13.92 15.83
C SER A 206 7.57 -13.19 14.59
N LYS A 207 6.71 -12.96 13.59
CA LYS A 207 7.08 -12.44 12.28
C LYS A 207 6.28 -11.22 11.88
N ILE A 208 6.95 -10.29 11.17
CA ILE A 208 6.31 -9.15 10.53
C ILE A 208 6.20 -9.40 9.02
N TYR A 209 5.05 -9.05 8.46
CA TYR A 209 4.86 -8.89 7.03
C TYR A 209 4.66 -7.40 6.71
N ILE A 210 5.40 -6.90 5.72
CA ILE A 210 5.30 -5.52 5.23
C ILE A 210 4.33 -5.51 4.05
N MET A 211 3.27 -4.70 4.14
CA MET A 211 2.14 -4.75 3.21
C MET A 211 2.13 -3.64 2.16
N ASN A 212 2.79 -2.51 2.40
CA ASN A 212 2.80 -1.38 1.47
C ASN A 212 4.16 -1.21 0.80
N PHE A 213 4.12 -1.13 -0.53
CA PHE A 213 5.26 -0.88 -1.40
C PHE A 213 4.98 0.23 -2.42
N GLU A 214 3.98 1.07 -2.15
CA GLU A 214 3.83 2.36 -2.83
C GLU A 214 5.13 3.15 -2.66
N ASP A 215 5.68 3.64 -3.77
CA ASP A 215 6.97 4.36 -3.82
C ASP A 215 8.19 3.53 -3.38
N ALA A 216 8.08 2.20 -3.39
CA ALA A 216 9.23 1.34 -3.12
C ALA A 216 10.29 1.50 -4.22
N GLY A 217 11.54 1.71 -3.80
CA GLY A 217 12.68 1.81 -4.69
C GLY A 217 13.42 0.47 -4.82
N ARG A 218 14.00 0.21 -5.99
CA ARG A 218 14.96 -0.88 -6.18
C ARG A 218 16.15 -0.68 -5.25
N SER A 219 16.45 -1.69 -4.43
CA SER A 219 17.43 -1.54 -3.34
C SER A 219 18.84 -1.25 -3.86
N TYR A 220 19.19 -1.71 -5.05
CA TYR A 220 20.49 -1.51 -5.69
C TYR A 220 20.65 -0.17 -6.40
N GLU A 221 19.56 0.57 -6.68
CA GLU A 221 19.65 1.89 -7.33
C GLU A 221 20.15 2.96 -6.37
N ASN A 222 19.87 2.81 -5.08
CA ASN A 222 20.36 3.71 -4.05
C ASN A 222 20.84 2.97 -2.80
N PRO A 223 22.06 2.41 -2.82
CA PRO A 223 22.57 1.58 -1.74
C PRO A 223 22.73 2.34 -0.41
N ILE A 224 22.85 3.67 -0.44
CA ILE A 224 22.96 4.48 0.79
C ILE A 224 21.65 4.44 1.58
N TRP A 225 20.50 4.46 0.89
CA TRP A 225 19.17 4.42 1.50
C TRP A 225 18.67 2.99 1.75
N SER A 226 19.29 1.98 1.15
CA SER A 226 18.95 0.56 1.32
C SER A 226 19.74 -0.14 2.44
N VAL A 227 20.35 0.61 3.35
CA VAL A 227 21.03 0.06 4.53
C VAL A 227 20.19 0.35 5.77
N TRP A 228 20.01 -0.68 6.60
CA TRP A 228 19.25 -0.54 7.85
C TRP A 228 19.80 0.58 8.73
N ARG A 229 18.91 1.41 9.25
CA ARG A 229 19.18 2.40 10.30
C ARG A 229 18.12 2.25 11.38
N ASP A 230 18.51 2.42 12.64
CA ASP A 230 17.54 2.32 13.72
C ASP A 230 16.47 3.44 13.67
N THR A 231 16.70 4.50 12.88
CA THR A 231 15.69 5.52 12.56
C THR A 231 14.51 4.96 11.75
N GLU A 232 14.62 3.79 11.12
CA GLU A 232 13.48 3.07 10.52
C GLU A 232 12.43 2.72 11.58
N TRP A 233 12.80 2.46 12.85
CA TRP A 233 11.80 2.30 13.90
C TRP A 233 10.98 3.57 14.11
N ILE A 234 11.57 4.75 13.94
CA ILE A 234 10.84 6.03 14.04
C ILE A 234 9.92 6.19 12.83
N ALA A 235 10.46 5.99 11.63
CA ALA A 235 9.71 6.14 10.38
C ALA A 235 8.44 5.27 10.37
N TRP A 236 8.52 4.05 10.89
CA TRP A 236 7.42 3.08 10.95
C TRP A 236 6.59 3.15 12.23
N GLY A 237 6.74 4.21 13.05
CA GLY A 237 5.93 4.42 14.26
C GLY A 237 6.23 3.47 15.43
N LEU A 238 7.32 2.70 15.34
CA LEU A 238 7.78 1.74 16.34
C LEU A 238 8.69 2.39 17.40
N ALA A 239 9.10 3.65 17.24
CA ALA A 239 9.87 4.41 18.23
C ALA A 239 9.33 5.84 18.33
N LYS A 240 9.40 6.44 19.53
CA LYS A 240 9.11 7.87 19.73
C LYS A 240 10.38 8.59 20.12
N VAL A 241 10.58 9.77 19.55
CA VAL A 241 11.77 10.60 19.78
C VAL A 241 11.39 11.96 20.34
N PRO A 242 12.31 12.64 21.04
CA PRO A 242 12.10 14.02 21.44
C PRO A 242 11.83 14.90 20.21
N ARG A 243 10.93 15.88 20.33
CA ARG A 243 10.50 16.76 19.23
C ARG A 243 11.66 17.45 18.48
N LYS A 244 12.82 17.63 19.12
CA LYS A 244 13.99 18.28 18.53
C LYS A 244 14.90 17.34 17.74
N TYR A 245 14.70 16.02 17.82
CA TYR A 245 15.53 15.06 17.11
C TYR A 245 15.14 15.03 15.63
N ASN A 246 16.03 15.54 14.79
CA ASN A 246 15.84 15.59 13.34
C ASN A 246 16.39 14.31 12.71
N TRP A 247 15.57 13.26 12.69
CA TRP A 247 15.98 11.92 12.26
C TRP A 247 16.01 11.74 10.73
N GLY A 248 15.22 12.51 9.97
CA GLY A 248 15.13 12.38 8.51
C GLY A 248 16.47 12.46 7.77
N PRO A 249 17.35 13.45 8.06
CA PRO A 249 18.68 13.52 7.46
C PRO A 249 19.74 12.70 8.21
N ASP A 250 19.41 12.06 9.33
CA ASP A 250 20.39 11.31 10.12
C ASP A 250 20.77 10.02 9.40
N GLN A 251 22.04 9.93 8.96
CA GLN A 251 22.57 8.77 8.28
C GLN A 251 23.33 7.80 9.19
N THR A 252 23.33 8.05 10.50
CA THR A 252 23.95 7.15 11.49
C THR A 252 23.20 5.82 11.51
N LEU A 253 23.94 4.71 11.42
CA LEU A 253 23.34 3.37 11.43
C LEU A 253 22.64 3.08 12.76
N HIS A 254 23.31 3.46 13.86
CA HIS A 254 22.87 3.25 15.24
C HIS A 254 23.05 4.55 16.04
N PRO A 255 22.14 5.54 15.90
CA PRO A 255 22.19 6.77 16.68
C PRO A 255 22.02 6.49 18.18
N ASP A 256 22.32 7.49 19.02
CA ASP A 256 22.02 7.41 20.45
C ASP A 256 20.50 7.39 20.68
N MET A 257 20.00 6.26 21.16
CA MET A 257 18.59 6.03 21.45
C MET A 257 18.23 6.23 22.92
N SER A 258 19.15 6.72 23.76
CA SER A 258 18.93 6.87 25.22
C SER A 258 17.74 7.76 25.60
N GLN A 259 17.32 8.65 24.69
CA GLN A 259 16.17 9.54 24.86
C GLN A 259 14.93 9.09 24.07
N TRP A 260 15.00 7.94 23.41
CA TRP A 260 13.88 7.40 22.64
C TRP A 260 12.96 6.62 23.57
N THR A 261 11.66 6.66 23.29
CA THR A 261 10.75 5.66 23.83
C THR A 261 10.74 4.48 22.87
N LEU A 262 11.24 3.36 23.37
CA LEU A 262 11.18 2.02 22.79
C LEU A 262 10.18 1.19 23.63
#